data_AF-A0A1F3E5Z3-F1
#
_entry.id   AF-A0A1F3E5Z3-F1
#
_cell.length_a   1.000
_cell.length_b   1.000
_cell.length_c   1.000
_cell.angle_alpha   90.00
_cell.angle_beta   90.00
_cell.angle_gamma   90.00
#
_symmetry.space_group_name_H-M   'P 1'
#
loop_
_entity.id
_entity.type
_entity.pdbx_description
1 polymer ?
#
loop_
_entity_poly.entity_id
_entity_poly.type
_entity_poly.pdbx_seq_one_letter_code
_entity_poly.pdbx_strand_id
1 'polypeptide(L)'
;MIKILKYSILIKFTLSVILFNCCIFPVFSQSSVLNKKLSVKSKNHSLYTVLNTISSQIGYEFSYNADLILANRNVKIDADSSELHQILDILLNDTSLTYNIIDKQIVIHKKNSLSKISTISQNQTQQSIIHIRGKILDKETFSRLPFANISINGKSLGTISNEEGEFSFKIPVTLIDENIVFSYIGYKNSVFPLKDLTLSNNIIYLEKDFLSIQEVIIRSNNPELLIKNAMEKIKDNYYTQPFLMTSFYREFVIKNKQYMSVMESVLSVYKSPYGGYYSDQIKMIKSRKNLNYSESDTFLLKLKGGLYASLYLDIIKNPTNFLLEEYFNSYSYVLSDIVKYDNSTAYVIEFKPKYFLEDKSFCGRLYIDTENLAIKYADFYIGSDAIEKLAQELVLKKSMKTKVKPESVHYWVSFRQIKGNHFLNLVRGELEFKVKKRNQIFSTSFKTTFEFAVNDIDTVNVDRFKRNETIETNTIFIDKNFEYDYSFWGDYNYISPDETLEEALIRISKKLQQLESE
;
A
#
# COMPACT_ATOMS: atom_id res chain seq x y z
N MET A 1 -48.91 -37.61 -38.23
CA MET A 1 -48.10 -36.60 -38.96
C MET A 1 -48.51 -35.16 -38.68
N ILE A 2 -49.78 -34.78 -38.87
CA ILE A 2 -50.24 -33.37 -38.77
C ILE A 2 -50.08 -32.75 -37.36
N LYS A 3 -50.23 -33.52 -36.28
CA LYS A 3 -50.02 -33.02 -34.91
C LYS A 3 -48.55 -32.66 -34.62
N ILE A 4 -47.59 -33.43 -35.13
CA ILE A 4 -46.15 -33.21 -34.91
C ILE A 4 -45.68 -31.96 -35.67
N LEU A 5 -46.24 -31.72 -36.87
CA LEU A 5 -45.95 -30.51 -37.65
C LEU A 5 -46.46 -29.24 -36.94
N LYS A 6 -47.64 -29.30 -36.30
CA LYS A 6 -48.19 -28.17 -35.53
C LYS A 6 -47.32 -27.81 -34.31
N TYR A 7 -46.80 -28.79 -33.59
CA TYR A 7 -45.92 -28.53 -32.44
C TYR A 7 -44.56 -27.97 -32.85
N SER A 8 -44.00 -28.41 -33.99
CA SER A 8 -42.73 -27.86 -34.50
C SER A 8 -42.87 -26.39 -34.92
N ILE A 9 -44.00 -26.03 -35.54
CA ILE A 9 -44.30 -24.64 -35.92
C ILE A 9 -44.53 -23.78 -34.67
N LEU A 10 -45.24 -24.30 -33.66
CA LEU A 10 -45.48 -23.57 -32.41
C LEU A 10 -44.18 -23.31 -31.64
N ILE A 11 -43.29 -24.31 -31.57
CA ILE A 11 -41.98 -24.20 -30.89
C ILE A 11 -41.03 -23.25 -31.62
N LYS A 12 -41.04 -23.24 -32.97
CA LYS A 12 -40.24 -22.27 -33.74
C LYS A 12 -40.77 -20.84 -33.59
N PHE A 13 -42.08 -20.67 -33.45
CA PHE A 13 -42.70 -19.36 -33.24
C PHE A 13 -42.44 -18.83 -31.82
N THR A 14 -42.51 -19.69 -30.79
CA THR A 14 -42.15 -19.28 -29.43
C THR A 14 -40.66 -19.01 -29.28
N LEU A 15 -39.77 -19.78 -29.92
CA LEU A 15 -38.33 -19.47 -29.94
C LEU A 15 -38.03 -18.15 -30.65
N SER A 16 -38.71 -17.81 -31.75
CA SER A 16 -38.44 -16.55 -32.46
C SER A 16 -38.95 -15.33 -31.70
N VAL A 17 -40.07 -15.45 -30.97
CA VAL A 17 -40.59 -14.36 -30.11
C VAL A 17 -39.68 -14.11 -28.89
N ILE A 18 -39.06 -15.17 -28.34
CA ILE A 18 -38.07 -15.06 -27.26
C ILE A 18 -36.75 -14.45 -27.78
N LEU A 19 -36.28 -14.85 -28.97
CA LEU A 19 -35.09 -14.26 -29.61
C LEU A 19 -35.31 -12.80 -30.04
N PHE A 20 -36.53 -12.42 -30.47
CA PHE A 20 -36.85 -11.04 -30.85
C PHE A 20 -36.97 -10.10 -29.64
N ASN A 21 -37.42 -10.60 -28.48
CA ASN A 21 -37.41 -9.81 -27.23
C ASN A 21 -36.02 -9.71 -26.59
N CYS A 22 -35.10 -10.63 -26.88
CA CYS A 22 -33.71 -10.56 -26.38
C CYS A 22 -32.84 -9.53 -27.12
N CYS A 23 -33.28 -9.05 -28.30
CA CYS A 23 -32.59 -8.03 -29.08
C CYS A 23 -33.04 -6.58 -28.80
N ILE A 24 -33.97 -6.36 -27.86
CA ILE A 24 -34.40 -5.02 -27.44
C ILE A 24 -33.94 -4.79 -25.98
N PHE A 25 -32.64 -4.93 -25.73
CA PHE A 25 -32.07 -4.17 -24.63
C PHE A 25 -31.92 -2.73 -25.13
N PRO A 26 -32.48 -1.72 -24.44
CA PRO A 26 -32.07 -0.36 -24.71
C PRO A 26 -30.55 -0.34 -24.52
N VAL A 27 -29.82 -0.07 -25.60
CA VAL A 27 -28.44 0.39 -25.51
C VAL A 27 -28.53 1.67 -24.69
N PHE A 28 -28.35 1.56 -23.37
CA PHE A 28 -28.10 2.72 -22.54
C PHE A 28 -26.77 3.27 -23.05
N SER A 29 -26.84 4.27 -23.92
CA SER A 29 -25.76 5.23 -24.07
C SER A 29 -25.44 5.71 -22.66
N GLN A 30 -24.32 5.24 -22.10
CA GLN A 30 -23.71 5.87 -20.94
C GLN A 30 -23.26 7.25 -21.38
N SER A 31 -24.19 8.20 -21.42
CA SER A 31 -23.83 9.60 -21.53
C SER A 31 -23.05 9.95 -20.27
N SER A 32 -21.77 10.29 -20.47
CA SER A 32 -20.90 10.76 -19.39
C SER A 32 -21.57 11.93 -18.67
N VAL A 33 -21.44 12.02 -17.34
CA VAL A 33 -21.97 13.16 -16.57
C VAL A 33 -21.42 14.50 -17.09
N LEU A 34 -20.25 14.49 -17.74
CA LEU A 34 -19.64 15.65 -18.40
C LEU A 34 -20.48 16.22 -19.57
N ASN A 35 -21.38 15.43 -20.14
CA ASN A 35 -22.28 15.83 -21.23
C ASN A 35 -23.67 16.21 -20.72
N LYS A 36 -23.90 16.18 -19.39
CA LYS A 36 -25.16 16.62 -18.79
C LYS A 36 -25.30 18.12 -18.99
N LYS A 37 -26.49 18.57 -19.41
CA LYS A 37 -26.82 20.00 -19.54
C LYS A 37 -27.34 20.57 -18.23
N LEU A 38 -26.81 21.72 -17.84
CA LEU A 38 -27.22 22.45 -16.62
C LEU A 38 -27.20 23.96 -16.87
N SER A 39 -27.96 24.68 -16.05
CA SER A 39 -28.00 26.15 -16.04
C SER A 39 -27.42 26.65 -14.73
N VAL A 40 -26.37 27.46 -14.81
CA VAL A 40 -25.62 27.99 -13.67
C VAL A 40 -25.44 29.49 -13.85
N LYS A 41 -25.96 30.25 -12.88
CA LYS A 41 -25.82 31.71 -12.85
C LYS A 41 -25.12 32.12 -11.57
N SER A 42 -23.97 32.78 -11.71
CA SER A 42 -23.24 33.37 -10.61
C SER A 42 -22.63 34.69 -11.04
N LYS A 43 -22.87 35.76 -10.28
CA LYS A 43 -22.32 37.10 -10.56
C LYS A 43 -21.06 37.41 -9.76
N ASN A 44 -20.95 36.90 -8.53
CA ASN A 44 -19.86 37.20 -7.60
C ASN A 44 -19.83 36.20 -6.43
N HIS A 45 -19.78 34.90 -6.72
CA HIS A 45 -19.57 33.87 -5.69
C HIS A 45 -18.23 33.18 -5.89
N SER A 46 -17.69 32.61 -4.82
CA SER A 46 -16.46 31.82 -4.89
C SER A 46 -16.60 30.63 -5.85
N LEU A 47 -15.51 30.26 -6.51
CA LEU A 47 -15.46 29.06 -7.35
C LEU A 47 -15.94 27.82 -6.55
N TYR A 48 -15.56 27.70 -5.29
CA TYR A 48 -16.05 26.67 -4.37
C TYR A 48 -17.58 26.62 -4.30
N THR A 49 -18.24 27.76 -4.06
CA THR A 49 -19.70 27.85 -3.96
C THR A 49 -20.38 27.42 -5.26
N VAL A 50 -19.81 27.82 -6.40
CA VAL A 50 -20.36 27.48 -7.72
C VAL A 50 -20.18 25.98 -8.01
N LEU A 51 -19.02 25.40 -7.71
CA LEU A 51 -18.77 23.96 -7.85
C LEU A 51 -19.68 23.12 -6.94
N ASN A 52 -19.94 23.55 -5.70
CA ASN A 52 -20.90 22.86 -4.81
C ASN A 52 -22.34 22.94 -5.31
N THR A 53 -22.72 24.08 -5.91
CA THR A 53 -24.04 24.22 -6.54
C THR A 53 -24.18 23.22 -7.69
N ILE A 54 -23.17 23.13 -8.55
CA ILE A 54 -23.12 22.16 -9.65
C ILE A 54 -23.18 20.73 -9.09
N SER A 55 -22.37 20.43 -8.07
CA SER A 55 -22.30 19.13 -7.40
C SER A 55 -23.68 18.65 -6.95
N SER A 56 -24.45 19.54 -6.31
CA SER A 56 -25.82 19.24 -5.85
C SER A 56 -26.80 18.89 -6.99
N GLN A 57 -26.63 19.48 -8.18
CA GLN A 57 -27.48 19.25 -9.34
C GLN A 57 -27.12 17.99 -10.14
N ILE A 58 -25.85 17.59 -10.10
CA ILE A 58 -25.34 16.44 -10.87
C ILE A 58 -25.17 15.17 -10.03
N GLY A 59 -25.10 15.28 -8.70
CA GLY A 59 -24.89 14.15 -7.80
C GLY A 59 -23.44 13.63 -7.78
N TYR A 60 -22.48 14.47 -8.15
CA TYR A 60 -21.03 14.19 -8.14
C TYR A 60 -20.31 15.25 -7.30
N GLU A 61 -19.28 14.86 -6.57
CA GLU A 61 -18.43 15.78 -5.82
C GLU A 61 -17.23 16.25 -6.65
N PHE A 62 -16.73 17.46 -6.36
CA PHE A 62 -15.50 17.97 -6.99
C PHE A 62 -14.31 17.78 -6.06
N SER A 63 -13.20 17.27 -6.61
CA SER A 63 -11.93 17.14 -5.90
C SER A 63 -10.83 17.86 -6.66
N TYR A 64 -10.01 18.64 -5.98
CA TYR A 64 -8.91 19.40 -6.56
C TYR A 64 -7.88 19.77 -5.50
N ASN A 65 -6.65 20.04 -5.95
CA ASN A 65 -5.60 20.57 -5.09
C ASN A 65 -5.76 22.10 -4.95
N ALA A 66 -5.85 22.60 -3.72
CA ALA A 66 -5.97 24.03 -3.42
C ALA A 66 -4.76 24.86 -3.88
N ASP A 67 -3.57 24.24 -3.98
CA ASP A 67 -2.37 24.85 -4.55
C ASP A 67 -2.49 25.05 -6.07
N LEU A 68 -3.36 24.27 -6.73
CA LEU A 68 -3.58 24.34 -8.19
C LEU A 68 -4.77 25.24 -8.53
N ILE A 69 -5.77 25.33 -7.65
CA ILE A 69 -7.01 26.05 -7.89
C ILE A 69 -7.33 26.92 -6.67
N LEU A 70 -7.24 28.24 -6.85
CA LEU A 70 -7.68 29.23 -5.86
C LEU A 70 -9.21 29.21 -5.73
N ALA A 71 -9.75 28.28 -4.94
CA ALA A 71 -11.20 28.06 -4.84
C ALA A 71 -11.98 29.22 -4.21
N ASN A 72 -11.30 30.09 -3.46
CA ASN A 72 -11.85 31.30 -2.87
C ASN A 72 -11.99 32.46 -3.88
N ARG A 73 -11.43 32.34 -5.10
CA ARG A 73 -11.58 33.39 -6.12
C ARG A 73 -13.03 33.49 -6.56
N ASN A 74 -13.53 34.72 -6.71
CA ASN A 74 -14.87 34.95 -7.22
C ASN A 74 -14.91 34.67 -8.73
N VAL A 75 -15.98 34.01 -9.16
CA VAL A 75 -16.21 33.66 -10.56
C VAL A 75 -17.54 34.23 -11.03
N LYS A 76 -17.57 34.66 -12.30
CA LYS A 76 -18.77 35.11 -13.00
C LYS A 76 -19.07 34.12 -14.11
N ILE A 77 -20.27 33.55 -14.08
CA ILE A 77 -20.76 32.63 -15.10
C ILE A 77 -22.26 32.85 -15.32
N ASP A 78 -22.67 32.87 -16.58
CA ASP A 78 -24.07 32.86 -17.01
C ASP A 78 -24.19 31.78 -18.09
N ALA A 79 -24.35 30.54 -17.64
CA ALA A 79 -24.50 29.38 -18.50
C ALA A 79 -25.96 28.94 -18.46
N ASP A 80 -26.59 28.82 -19.63
CA ASP A 80 -27.94 28.30 -19.78
C ASP A 80 -27.90 27.07 -20.68
N SER A 81 -28.45 25.94 -20.21
CA SER A 81 -28.51 24.67 -20.94
C SER A 81 -27.16 24.22 -21.55
N SER A 82 -26.05 24.53 -20.88
CA SER A 82 -24.69 24.22 -21.35
C SER A 82 -24.20 22.90 -20.79
N GLU A 83 -23.33 22.21 -21.52
CA GLU A 83 -22.78 20.93 -21.04
C GLU A 83 -21.76 21.16 -19.91
N LEU A 84 -21.73 20.23 -18.94
CA LEU A 84 -20.89 20.35 -17.75
C LEU A 84 -19.41 20.62 -18.08
N HIS A 85 -18.86 19.93 -19.08
CA HIS A 85 -17.48 20.12 -19.49
C HIS A 85 -17.19 21.58 -19.92
N GLN A 86 -18.11 22.21 -20.66
CA GLN A 86 -18.00 23.61 -21.11
C GLN A 86 -18.07 24.58 -19.93
N ILE A 87 -18.94 24.28 -18.96
CA ILE A 87 -19.05 25.06 -17.73
C ILE A 87 -17.76 24.97 -16.91
N LEU A 88 -17.15 23.77 -16.82
CA LEU A 88 -15.89 23.57 -16.12
C LEU A 88 -14.74 24.29 -16.81
N ASP A 89 -14.67 24.26 -18.14
CA ASP A 89 -13.63 24.97 -18.89
C ASP A 89 -13.67 26.49 -18.62
N ILE A 90 -14.87 27.08 -18.58
CA ILE A 90 -15.09 28.50 -18.25
C ILE A 90 -14.71 28.78 -16.79
N LEU A 91 -15.15 27.93 -15.86
CA LEU A 91 -14.92 28.13 -14.43
C LEU A 91 -13.45 28.01 -14.07
N LEU A 92 -12.73 27.04 -14.65
CA LEU A 92 -11.32 26.79 -14.38
C LEU A 92 -10.42 27.84 -15.00
N ASN A 93 -10.72 28.29 -16.23
CA ASN A 93 -9.97 29.33 -16.94
C ASN A 93 -8.45 29.09 -16.95
N ASP A 94 -8.02 27.83 -16.99
CA ASP A 94 -6.62 27.41 -17.03
C ASP A 94 -6.49 26.19 -17.93
N THR A 95 -5.90 26.37 -19.11
CA THR A 95 -5.70 25.31 -20.11
C THR A 95 -4.67 24.26 -19.69
N SER A 96 -3.92 24.51 -18.61
CA SER A 96 -3.04 23.53 -17.98
C SER A 96 -3.79 22.60 -17.03
N LEU A 97 -5.08 22.83 -16.75
CA LEU A 97 -5.92 21.95 -15.96
C LEU A 97 -6.82 21.09 -16.86
N THR A 98 -7.13 19.90 -16.40
CA THR A 98 -8.06 18.95 -17.02
C THR A 98 -8.80 18.19 -15.91
N TYR A 99 -9.86 17.46 -16.26
CA TYR A 99 -10.70 16.74 -15.29
C TYR A 99 -11.03 15.33 -15.76
N ASN A 100 -11.06 14.40 -14.81
CA ASN A 100 -11.50 13.01 -15.03
C ASN A 100 -12.62 12.66 -14.05
N ILE A 101 -13.50 11.74 -14.45
CA ILE A 101 -14.50 11.16 -13.55
C ILE A 101 -13.89 9.90 -12.92
N ILE A 102 -13.87 9.84 -11.59
CA ILE A 102 -13.51 8.65 -10.82
C ILE A 102 -14.67 8.37 -9.87
N ASP A 103 -15.37 7.26 -10.08
CA ASP A 103 -16.61 6.90 -9.38
C ASP A 103 -17.69 8.02 -9.39
N LYS A 104 -17.96 8.64 -8.23
CA LYS A 104 -18.90 9.76 -8.06
C LYS A 104 -18.18 11.10 -7.86
N GLN A 105 -16.92 11.20 -8.28
CA GLN A 105 -16.12 12.40 -8.17
C GLN A 105 -15.64 12.90 -9.53
N ILE A 106 -15.54 14.21 -9.67
CA ILE A 106 -14.89 14.91 -10.78
C ILE A 106 -13.58 15.49 -10.24
N VAL A 107 -12.46 14.91 -10.66
CA VAL A 107 -11.11 15.23 -10.16
C VAL A 107 -10.41 16.18 -11.14
N ILE A 108 -10.14 17.41 -10.69
CA ILE A 108 -9.44 18.42 -11.49
C ILE A 108 -7.94 18.37 -11.18
N HIS A 109 -7.12 18.25 -12.21
CA HIS A 109 -5.67 18.05 -12.12
C HIS A 109 -4.92 18.74 -13.26
N LYS A 110 -3.59 18.91 -13.14
CA LYS A 110 -2.77 19.46 -14.23
C LYS A 110 -2.65 18.46 -15.39
N LYS A 111 -2.75 18.97 -16.61
CA LYS A 111 -2.43 18.29 -17.85
C LYS A 111 -0.93 17.96 -17.86
N ASN A 112 -0.58 16.68 -17.91
CA ASN A 112 0.82 16.25 -17.90
C ASN A 112 1.53 16.75 -19.16
N SER A 113 2.47 17.68 -18.98
CA SER A 113 3.49 17.98 -19.98
C SER A 113 4.59 16.93 -19.85
N LEU A 114 4.92 16.25 -20.95
CA LEU A 114 6.01 15.28 -21.02
C LEU A 114 7.37 16.00 -20.97
N SER A 115 7.74 16.55 -19.82
CA SER A 115 9.06 17.16 -19.60
C SER A 115 10.06 16.07 -19.20
N LYS A 116 11.06 15.82 -20.05
CA LYS A 116 12.21 14.97 -19.71
C LYS A 116 13.07 15.63 -18.62
N ILE A 117 13.58 14.85 -17.68
CA ILE A 117 14.41 15.34 -16.57
C ILE A 117 15.70 15.99 -17.08
N SER A 118 16.20 15.58 -18.25
CA SER A 118 17.37 16.18 -18.91
C SER A 118 17.27 17.68 -19.25
N THR A 119 16.12 18.32 -19.06
CA THR A 119 15.93 19.77 -19.27
C THR A 119 16.02 20.63 -17.99
N ILE A 120 16.23 20.02 -16.82
CA ILE A 120 16.46 20.75 -15.58
C ILE A 120 17.87 21.33 -15.62
N SER A 121 17.98 22.62 -15.98
CA SER A 121 19.25 23.35 -16.07
C SER A 121 19.98 23.40 -14.71
N GLN A 122 21.32 23.32 -14.74
CA GLN A 122 22.27 23.29 -13.60
C GLN A 122 22.25 24.51 -12.64
N ASN A 123 21.24 25.39 -12.73
CA ASN A 123 21.14 26.60 -11.92
C ASN A 123 20.02 26.55 -10.86
N GLN A 124 19.70 25.37 -10.32
CA GLN A 124 18.81 25.27 -9.15
C GLN A 124 19.63 24.91 -7.91
N THR A 125 19.42 25.70 -6.87
CA THR A 125 20.08 25.63 -5.57
C THR A 125 20.01 24.23 -4.95
N GLN A 126 20.94 23.98 -4.04
CA GLN A 126 21.29 22.72 -3.35
C GLN A 126 20.14 22.03 -2.56
N GLN A 127 18.90 22.50 -2.69
CA GLN A 127 17.69 22.02 -1.98
C GLN A 127 16.51 21.67 -2.92
N SER A 128 16.71 21.65 -4.24
CA SER A 128 15.64 21.27 -5.19
C SER A 128 15.40 19.76 -5.22
N ILE A 129 14.15 19.33 -5.40
CA ILE A 129 13.73 17.91 -5.41
C ILE A 129 13.11 17.57 -6.76
N ILE A 130 13.54 16.45 -7.33
CA ILE A 130 12.97 15.85 -8.54
C ILE A 130 11.88 14.87 -8.12
N HIS A 131 10.71 14.97 -8.74
CA HIS A 131 9.61 14.05 -8.53
C HIS A 131 9.37 13.25 -9.79
N ILE A 132 9.60 11.93 -9.74
CA ILE A 132 9.31 11.01 -10.84
C ILE A 132 8.10 10.15 -10.47
N ARG A 133 7.25 9.81 -11.45
CA ARG A 133 6.11 8.90 -11.28
C ARG A 133 5.95 7.95 -12.45
N GLY A 134 5.42 6.77 -12.21
CA GLY A 134 5.22 5.79 -13.26
C GLY A 134 4.50 4.52 -12.83
N LYS A 135 4.60 3.47 -13.64
CA LYS A 135 4.09 2.13 -13.36
C LYS A 135 5.14 1.09 -13.67
N ILE A 136 5.11 -0.01 -12.93
CA ILE A 136 5.98 -1.17 -13.07
C ILE A 136 5.13 -2.35 -13.49
N LEU A 137 5.40 -2.87 -14.69
CA LEU A 137 4.62 -3.93 -15.33
C LEU A 137 5.55 -5.07 -15.73
N ASP A 138 5.02 -6.29 -15.71
CA ASP A 138 5.63 -7.44 -16.36
C ASP A 138 5.67 -7.20 -17.88
N LYS A 139 6.84 -7.39 -18.51
CA LYS A 139 7.06 -7.10 -19.92
C LYS A 139 6.23 -7.98 -20.87
N GLU A 140 5.94 -9.22 -20.49
CA GLU A 140 5.30 -10.21 -21.36
C GLU A 140 3.77 -10.17 -21.23
N THR A 141 3.28 -10.12 -20.00
CA THR A 141 1.87 -10.22 -19.65
C THR A 141 1.22 -8.86 -19.45
N PHE A 142 2.01 -7.79 -19.33
CA PHE A 142 1.55 -6.44 -18.96
C PHE A 142 0.83 -6.39 -17.61
N SER A 143 0.98 -7.43 -16.78
CA SER A 143 0.45 -7.48 -15.43
C SER A 143 1.21 -6.51 -14.54
N ARG A 144 0.48 -5.82 -13.67
CA ARG A 144 1.05 -4.93 -12.64
C ARG A 144 1.91 -5.70 -11.64
N LEU A 145 3.04 -5.11 -11.26
CA LEU A 145 3.99 -5.67 -10.29
C LEU A 145 3.87 -4.93 -8.96
N PRO A 146 3.09 -5.48 -8.01
CA PRO A 146 2.83 -4.80 -6.75
C PRO A 146 4.01 -4.89 -5.79
N PHE A 147 4.28 -3.84 -5.01
CA PHE A 147 5.35 -3.81 -4.00
C PHE A 147 6.76 -4.06 -4.57
N ALA A 148 6.99 -3.70 -5.83
CA ALA A 148 8.32 -3.64 -6.41
C ALA A 148 9.15 -2.56 -5.72
N ASN A 149 10.44 -2.81 -5.56
CA ASN A 149 11.37 -1.93 -4.88
C ASN A 149 11.96 -0.94 -5.90
N ILE A 150 12.05 0.33 -5.50
CA ILE A 150 12.60 1.43 -6.29
C ILE A 150 13.62 2.15 -5.43
N SER A 151 14.90 2.14 -5.80
CA SER A 151 15.95 2.73 -4.97
C SER A 151 16.99 3.48 -5.79
N ILE A 152 17.70 4.42 -5.15
CA ILE A 152 18.95 4.95 -5.71
C ILE A 152 20.06 3.98 -5.38
N ASN A 153 20.81 3.56 -6.39
CA ASN A 153 21.83 2.53 -6.26
C ASN A 153 22.81 2.84 -5.10
N GLY A 154 22.86 1.96 -4.10
CA GLY A 154 23.78 2.06 -2.96
C GLY A 154 23.45 3.15 -1.92
N LYS A 155 22.29 3.80 -1.97
CA LYS A 155 21.86 4.83 -1.01
C LYS A 155 20.73 4.32 -0.10
N SER A 156 20.50 5.01 1.01
CA SER A 156 19.36 4.72 1.91
C SER A 156 18.01 5.16 1.35
N LEU A 157 18.02 6.05 0.34
CA LEU A 157 16.82 6.64 -0.25
C LEU A 157 16.16 5.67 -1.25
N GLY A 158 14.89 5.35 -1.03
CA GLY A 158 14.07 4.48 -1.87
C GLY A 158 12.58 4.61 -1.60
N THR A 159 11.77 3.94 -2.42
CA THR A 159 10.31 3.81 -2.32
C THR A 159 9.88 2.43 -2.84
N ILE A 160 8.58 2.13 -2.80
CA ILE A 160 7.97 0.89 -3.27
C ILE A 160 6.75 1.18 -4.14
N SER A 161 6.46 0.32 -5.12
CA SER A 161 5.22 0.41 -5.89
C SER A 161 4.01 -0.07 -5.08
N ASN A 162 2.81 0.37 -5.46
CA ASN A 162 1.55 -0.01 -4.84
C ASN A 162 0.95 -1.31 -5.42
N GLU A 163 -0.27 -1.69 -5.00
CA GLU A 163 -1.01 -2.86 -5.49
C GLU A 163 -1.34 -2.82 -6.99
N GLU A 164 -1.39 -1.61 -7.55
CA GLU A 164 -1.60 -1.31 -8.95
C GLU A 164 -0.29 -1.28 -9.75
N GLY A 165 0.85 -1.48 -9.09
CA GLY A 165 2.19 -1.38 -9.67
C GLY A 165 2.62 0.06 -9.98
N GLU A 166 1.87 1.07 -9.56
CA GLU A 166 2.29 2.47 -9.72
C GLU A 166 3.39 2.82 -8.72
N PHE A 167 4.33 3.65 -9.18
CA PHE A 167 5.41 4.19 -8.37
C PHE A 167 5.52 5.72 -8.47
N SER A 168 6.20 6.33 -7.50
CA SER A 168 6.47 7.73 -7.36
C SER A 168 7.61 7.95 -6.36
N PHE A 169 8.68 8.57 -6.84
CA PHE A 169 9.90 8.73 -6.10
C PHE A 169 10.35 10.19 -6.09
N LYS A 170 10.67 10.71 -4.90
CA LYS A 170 11.25 12.04 -4.72
C LYS A 170 12.73 11.91 -4.42
N ILE A 171 13.52 12.59 -5.22
CA ILE A 171 14.98 12.43 -5.21
C ILE A 171 15.58 13.84 -5.16
N PRO A 172 16.44 14.17 -4.18
CA PRO A 172 17.18 15.42 -4.20
C PRO A 172 17.89 15.63 -5.55
N VAL A 173 17.85 16.85 -6.09
CA VAL A 173 18.56 17.22 -7.34
C VAL A 173 20.05 16.90 -7.25
N THR A 174 20.62 16.89 -6.04
CA THR A 174 22.02 16.49 -5.81
C THR A 174 22.32 15.05 -6.23
N LEU A 175 21.30 14.21 -6.45
CA LEU A 175 21.42 12.83 -6.92
C LEU A 175 20.99 12.68 -8.40
N ILE A 176 20.91 13.78 -9.18
CA ILE A 176 20.46 13.77 -10.58
C ILE A 176 21.27 12.84 -11.50
N ASP A 177 22.57 12.68 -11.20
CA ASP A 177 23.50 11.86 -11.98
C ASP A 177 23.54 10.40 -11.52
N GLU A 178 22.74 10.03 -10.51
CA GLU A 178 22.69 8.67 -9.98
C GLU A 178 21.76 7.76 -10.81
N ASN A 179 21.94 6.45 -10.64
CA ASN A 179 21.08 5.44 -11.25
C ASN A 179 19.94 5.05 -10.31
N ILE A 180 18.75 4.90 -10.88
CA ILE A 180 17.58 4.34 -10.22
C ILE A 180 17.44 2.86 -10.60
N VAL A 181 17.22 2.03 -9.59
CA VAL A 181 17.08 0.59 -9.72
C VAL A 181 15.65 0.22 -9.42
N PHE A 182 15.00 -0.43 -10.38
CA PHE A 182 13.70 -1.05 -10.21
C PHE A 182 13.88 -2.56 -10.10
N SER A 183 13.38 -3.13 -9.01
CA SER A 183 13.54 -4.56 -8.73
C SER A 183 12.25 -5.19 -8.23
N TYR A 184 12.04 -6.43 -8.63
CA TYR A 184 10.89 -7.21 -8.21
C TYR A 184 11.25 -8.70 -8.17
N ILE A 185 10.63 -9.44 -7.25
CA ILE A 185 10.92 -10.86 -7.01
C ILE A 185 10.63 -11.67 -8.27
N GLY A 186 11.64 -12.37 -8.80
CA GLY A 186 11.55 -13.21 -10.00
C GLY A 186 11.79 -12.45 -11.32
N TYR A 187 12.26 -11.19 -11.26
CA TYR A 187 12.45 -10.34 -12.43
C TYR A 187 13.88 -9.83 -12.52
N LYS A 188 14.30 -9.49 -13.74
CA LYS A 188 15.55 -8.77 -13.98
C LYS A 188 15.41 -7.34 -13.48
N ASN A 189 16.39 -6.90 -12.72
CA ASN A 189 16.51 -5.49 -12.36
C ASN A 189 16.64 -4.63 -13.61
N SER A 190 15.82 -3.59 -13.66
CA SER A 190 15.94 -2.55 -14.68
C SER A 190 16.61 -1.33 -14.05
N VAL A 191 17.70 -0.89 -14.65
CA VAL A 191 18.50 0.24 -14.18
C VAL A 191 18.40 1.36 -15.21
N PHE A 192 18.03 2.55 -14.76
CA PHE A 192 17.96 3.74 -15.62
C PHE A 192 18.79 4.86 -14.98
N PRO A 193 19.51 5.66 -15.79
CA PRO A 193 19.98 6.96 -15.33
C PRO A 193 18.78 7.83 -14.94
N LEU A 194 18.81 8.47 -13.76
CA LEU A 194 17.67 9.28 -13.31
C LEU A 194 17.29 10.37 -14.32
N LYS A 195 18.28 10.99 -14.98
CA LYS A 195 18.08 11.98 -16.04
C LYS A 195 17.29 11.50 -17.27
N ASP A 196 17.23 10.19 -17.50
CA ASP A 196 16.54 9.59 -18.66
C ASP A 196 15.06 9.36 -18.39
N LEU A 197 14.64 9.40 -17.12
CA LEU A 197 13.24 9.34 -16.75
C LEU A 197 12.53 10.68 -17.02
N THR A 198 11.20 10.60 -16.99
CA THR A 198 10.31 11.77 -17.05
C THR A 198 9.74 12.05 -15.66
N LEU A 199 9.21 13.26 -15.45
CA LEU A 199 8.59 13.61 -14.17
C LEU A 199 7.31 12.80 -13.88
N SER A 200 6.66 12.27 -14.92
CA SER A 200 5.40 11.52 -14.81
C SER A 200 5.20 10.58 -16.00
N ASN A 201 4.35 9.56 -15.84
CA ASN A 201 3.98 8.60 -16.90
C ASN A 201 5.14 7.71 -17.37
N ASN A 202 6.14 7.45 -16.52
CA ASN A 202 7.12 6.41 -16.82
C ASN A 202 6.43 5.04 -16.83
N ILE A 203 6.64 4.23 -17.86
CA ILE A 203 6.22 2.83 -17.85
C ILE A 203 7.49 1.99 -17.85
N ILE A 204 7.73 1.32 -16.74
CA ILE A 204 8.89 0.48 -16.51
C ILE A 204 8.46 -0.97 -16.70
N TYR A 205 9.02 -1.61 -17.70
CA TYR A 205 8.81 -3.03 -17.93
C TYR A 205 9.93 -3.82 -17.27
N LEU A 206 9.55 -4.78 -16.42
CA LEU A 206 10.48 -5.77 -15.88
C LEU A 206 10.30 -7.08 -16.65
N GLU A 207 11.41 -7.64 -17.10
CA GLU A 207 11.45 -8.96 -17.70
C GLU A 207 11.47 -10.01 -16.61
N LYS A 208 10.62 -11.04 -16.73
CA LYS A 208 10.77 -12.24 -15.89
C LYS A 208 12.17 -12.80 -16.11
N ASP A 209 12.86 -13.07 -15.00
CA ASP A 209 14.11 -13.81 -15.05
C ASP A 209 13.77 -15.26 -14.73
N PHE A 210 13.41 -16.02 -15.76
CA PHE A 210 13.34 -17.46 -15.64
C PHE A 210 14.77 -17.97 -15.48
N LEU A 211 15.22 -18.14 -14.24
CA LEU A 211 16.37 -18.99 -13.99
C LEU A 211 15.94 -20.39 -14.39
N SER A 212 16.33 -20.81 -15.60
CA SER A 212 16.33 -22.23 -15.93
C SER A 212 17.16 -22.88 -14.86
N ILE A 213 16.54 -23.78 -14.10
CA ILE A 213 17.26 -24.66 -13.18
C ILE A 213 18.19 -25.46 -14.09
N GLN A 214 19.41 -24.97 -14.29
CA GLN A 214 20.51 -25.86 -14.66
C GLN A 214 20.47 -26.91 -13.58
N GLU A 215 20.20 -28.15 -14.00
CA GLU A 215 20.16 -29.34 -13.16
C GLU A 215 21.18 -29.13 -12.04
N VAL A 216 20.66 -28.79 -10.86
CA VAL A 216 21.51 -28.44 -9.74
C VAL A 216 22.33 -29.69 -9.57
N ILE A 217 23.63 -29.65 -9.91
CA ILE A 217 24.58 -30.65 -9.42
C ILE A 217 24.23 -30.70 -7.95
N ILE A 218 23.64 -31.81 -7.50
CA ILE A 218 22.96 -31.93 -6.22
C ILE A 218 23.99 -31.66 -5.14
N ARG A 219 24.25 -30.39 -4.84
CA ARG A 219 24.51 -29.94 -3.50
C ARG A 219 23.13 -30.02 -2.91
N SER A 220 22.89 -31.15 -2.24
CA SER A 220 21.77 -31.35 -1.34
C SER A 220 21.78 -30.18 -0.35
N ASN A 221 21.19 -29.05 -0.73
CA ASN A 221 21.03 -27.91 0.15
C ASN A 221 19.82 -28.24 0.99
N ASN A 222 20.09 -28.88 2.12
CA ASN A 222 19.13 -29.10 3.18
C ASN A 222 18.51 -27.72 3.55
N PRO A 223 17.21 -27.48 3.30
CA PRO A 223 16.58 -26.18 3.54
C PRO A 223 16.69 -25.72 4.99
N GLU A 224 16.62 -26.65 5.93
CA GLU A 224 16.82 -26.40 7.35
C GLU A 224 18.23 -25.87 7.63
N LEU A 225 19.25 -26.44 6.98
CA LEU A 225 20.63 -25.95 7.07
C LEU A 225 20.78 -24.56 6.45
N LEU A 226 20.10 -24.25 5.33
CA LEU A 226 20.09 -22.90 4.76
C LEU A 226 19.50 -21.89 5.74
N ILE A 227 18.37 -22.20 6.36
CA ILE A 227 17.73 -21.35 7.36
C ILE A 227 18.65 -21.16 8.56
N LYS A 228 19.22 -22.25 9.10
CA LYS A 228 20.18 -22.19 10.21
C LYS A 228 21.36 -21.26 9.90
N ASN A 229 22.00 -21.46 8.75
CA ASN A 229 23.16 -20.67 8.35
C ASN A 229 22.79 -19.19 8.11
N ALA A 230 21.59 -18.92 7.58
CA ALA A 230 21.09 -17.55 7.43
C ALA A 230 20.91 -16.86 8.79
N MET A 231 20.35 -17.58 9.78
CA MET A 231 20.20 -17.08 11.15
C MET A 231 21.54 -16.85 11.84
N GLU A 232 22.52 -17.74 11.64
CA GLU A 232 23.88 -17.58 12.17
C GLU A 232 24.59 -16.35 11.57
N LYS A 233 24.31 -16.01 10.32
CA LYS A 233 24.88 -14.84 9.60
C LYS A 233 24.15 -13.52 9.86
N ILE A 234 23.17 -13.45 10.77
CA ILE A 234 22.48 -12.18 11.07
C ILE A 234 23.48 -11.09 11.47
N LYS A 235 24.52 -11.42 12.25
CA LYS A 235 25.52 -10.44 12.70
C LYS A 235 26.40 -9.90 11.56
N ASP A 236 26.54 -10.67 10.48
CA ASP A 236 27.37 -10.32 9.33
C ASP A 236 26.56 -9.55 8.27
N ASN A 237 25.28 -9.89 8.13
CA ASN A 237 24.42 -9.38 7.06
C ASN A 237 23.56 -8.19 7.46
N TYR A 238 23.28 -7.99 8.76
CA TYR A 238 22.36 -6.97 9.26
C TYR A 238 23.06 -5.95 10.13
N TYR A 239 22.51 -4.73 10.15
CA TYR A 239 23.02 -3.68 11.02
C TYR A 239 22.71 -4.01 12.48
N THR A 240 23.74 -4.23 13.29
CA THR A 240 23.60 -4.72 14.67
C THR A 240 23.72 -3.64 15.74
N GLN A 241 24.04 -2.40 15.37
CA GLN A 241 24.06 -1.27 16.32
C GLN A 241 22.68 -0.60 16.40
N PRO A 242 22.40 0.20 17.43
CA PRO A 242 21.15 0.97 17.47
C PRO A 242 21.06 1.93 16.28
N PHE A 243 19.86 2.11 15.74
CA PHE A 243 19.58 3.08 14.68
C PHE A 243 18.19 3.68 14.81
N LEU A 244 17.98 4.86 14.23
CA LEU A 244 16.67 5.48 14.10
C LEU A 244 16.11 5.19 12.71
N MET A 245 14.81 4.94 12.66
CA MET A 245 14.06 4.86 11.41
C MET A 245 13.00 5.95 11.40
N THR A 246 12.95 6.70 10.31
CA THR A 246 11.78 7.51 10.00
C THR A 246 10.83 6.64 9.18
N SER A 247 9.64 6.39 9.71
CA SER A 247 8.71 5.43 9.13
C SER A 247 7.32 6.01 8.98
N PHE A 248 6.68 5.67 7.87
CA PHE A 248 5.27 5.92 7.67
C PHE A 248 4.47 4.68 8.06
N TYR A 249 3.41 4.89 8.82
CA TYR A 249 2.48 3.85 9.21
C TYR A 249 1.07 4.22 8.80
N ARG A 250 0.35 3.24 8.27
CA ARG A 250 -1.04 3.36 7.90
C ARG A 250 -1.83 2.15 8.37
N GLU A 251 -3.04 2.37 8.86
CA GLU A 251 -3.98 1.32 9.22
C GLU A 251 -5.37 1.67 8.74
N PHE A 252 -6.06 0.70 8.16
CA PHE A 252 -7.46 0.84 7.79
C PHE A 252 -8.29 -0.37 8.19
N VAL A 253 -9.52 -0.09 8.61
CA VAL A 253 -10.52 -1.10 8.98
C VAL A 253 -11.68 -0.98 8.01
N ILE A 254 -12.00 -2.08 7.34
CA ILE A 254 -13.09 -2.19 6.37
C ILE A 254 -14.16 -3.10 6.96
N LYS A 255 -15.42 -2.67 6.92
CA LYS A 255 -16.61 -3.45 7.31
C LYS A 255 -17.55 -3.56 6.12
N ASN A 256 -17.83 -4.77 5.67
CA ASN A 256 -18.68 -5.01 4.48
C ASN A 256 -18.31 -4.14 3.27
N LYS A 257 -17.01 -3.98 2.98
CA LYS A 257 -16.45 -3.13 1.92
C LYS A 257 -16.57 -1.60 2.13
N GLN A 258 -16.97 -1.16 3.32
CA GLN A 258 -16.97 0.26 3.70
C GLN A 258 -15.83 0.53 4.69
N TYR A 259 -15.05 1.57 4.44
CA TYR A 259 -14.00 2.00 5.37
C TYR A 259 -14.63 2.58 6.64
N MET A 260 -14.33 1.94 7.77
CA MET A 260 -14.77 2.32 9.11
C MET A 260 -13.79 3.27 9.78
N SER A 261 -12.49 3.05 9.56
CA SER A 261 -11.44 3.91 10.07
C SER A 261 -10.24 3.87 9.15
N VAL A 262 -9.60 5.02 8.99
CA VAL A 262 -8.26 5.11 8.40
C VAL A 262 -7.40 5.97 9.31
N MET A 263 -6.18 5.52 9.54
CA MET A 263 -5.24 6.15 10.43
C MET A 263 -3.87 6.18 9.78
N GLU A 264 -3.19 7.31 9.94
CA GLU A 264 -1.87 7.54 9.38
C GLU A 264 -0.97 8.15 10.44
N SER A 265 0.29 7.75 10.44
CA SER A 265 1.29 8.27 11.35
C SER A 265 2.66 8.34 10.71
N VAL A 266 3.37 9.40 11.04
CA VAL A 266 4.81 9.49 10.83
C VAL A 266 5.48 9.24 12.16
N LEU A 267 6.41 8.31 12.15
CA LEU A 267 7.04 7.75 13.33
C LEU A 267 8.54 7.97 13.26
N SER A 268 9.13 8.19 14.42
CA SER A 268 10.54 7.93 14.65
C SER A 268 10.62 6.65 15.49
N VAL A 269 11.30 5.64 14.98
CA VAL A 269 11.47 4.35 15.65
C VAL A 269 12.92 4.19 16.03
N TYR A 270 13.18 4.08 17.32
CA TYR A 270 14.46 3.59 17.81
C TYR A 270 14.46 2.07 17.68
N LYS A 271 15.33 1.55 16.81
CA LYS A 271 15.62 0.14 16.71
C LYS A 271 16.76 -0.21 17.65
N SER A 272 16.49 -1.14 18.56
CA SER A 272 17.54 -1.70 19.38
C SER A 272 18.40 -2.66 18.56
N PRO A 273 19.66 -2.89 18.96
CA PRO A 273 20.51 -3.94 18.40
C PRO A 273 19.74 -5.26 18.27
N TYR A 274 19.91 -6.00 17.19
CA TYR A 274 19.20 -7.27 17.00
C TYR A 274 19.44 -8.25 18.18
N GLY A 275 20.61 -8.22 18.80
CA GLY A 275 20.89 -8.88 20.09
C GLY A 275 20.63 -8.01 21.33
N GLY A 276 20.26 -8.62 22.45
CA GLY A 276 20.16 -7.95 23.76
C GLY A 276 18.73 -7.71 24.26
N TYR A 277 18.62 -7.19 25.50
CA TYR A 277 17.36 -7.09 26.25
C TYR A 277 16.51 -5.85 25.96
N TYR A 278 17.03 -4.90 25.18
CA TYR A 278 16.32 -3.64 24.94
C TYR A 278 15.22 -3.80 23.90
N SER A 279 14.03 -3.31 24.24
CA SER A 279 12.91 -3.21 23.31
C SER A 279 13.09 -2.02 22.37
N ASP A 280 12.57 -2.17 21.15
CA ASP A 280 12.35 -1.06 20.25
C ASP A 280 11.43 -0.01 20.89
N GLN A 281 11.57 1.24 20.47
CA GLN A 281 10.73 2.34 20.95
C GLN A 281 10.13 3.08 19.77
N ILE A 282 8.85 3.43 19.89
CA ILE A 282 8.13 4.21 18.88
C ILE A 282 7.84 5.58 19.49
N LYS A 283 8.30 6.63 18.82
CA LYS A 283 7.91 8.02 19.03
C LYS A 283 7.03 8.46 17.86
N MET A 284 5.83 8.97 18.17
CA MET A 284 4.98 9.56 17.14
C MET A 284 5.47 10.97 16.85
N ILE A 285 5.68 11.28 15.59
CA ILE A 285 5.99 12.64 15.15
C ILE A 285 4.68 13.36 14.85
N LYS A 286 3.86 12.78 13.96
CA LYS A 286 2.56 13.33 13.56
C LYS A 286 1.59 12.19 13.29
N SER A 287 0.33 12.35 13.71
CA SER A 287 -0.72 11.36 13.48
C SER A 287 -2.02 12.04 13.08
N ARG A 288 -2.82 11.34 12.29
CA ARG A 288 -4.22 11.71 12.02
C ARG A 288 -5.07 10.45 11.91
N LYS A 289 -6.36 10.60 12.19
CA LYS A 289 -7.34 9.53 12.02
C LYS A 289 -8.63 10.10 11.46
N ASN A 290 -9.27 9.32 10.59
CA ASN A 290 -10.64 9.52 10.16
C ASN A 290 -11.45 8.32 10.64
N LEU A 291 -12.58 8.60 11.28
CA LEU A 291 -13.42 7.60 11.92
C LEU A 291 -14.83 7.75 11.34
N ASN A 292 -15.30 6.72 10.65
CA ASN A 292 -16.65 6.64 10.12
C ASN A 292 -17.39 5.48 10.81
N TYR A 293 -17.46 5.51 12.15
CA TYR A 293 -18.14 4.51 12.96
C TYR A 293 -19.07 5.13 14.01
N SER A 294 -20.09 4.37 14.42
CA SER A 294 -20.85 4.65 15.64
C SER A 294 -20.11 4.09 16.86
N GLU A 295 -20.20 4.70 18.06
CA GLU A 295 -19.57 4.17 19.29
C GLU A 295 -19.93 2.69 19.57
N SER A 296 -21.06 2.22 19.04
CA SER A 296 -21.52 0.83 19.13
C SER A 296 -20.71 -0.18 18.30
N ASP A 297 -19.94 0.29 17.32
CA ASP A 297 -19.03 -0.52 16.49
C ASP A 297 -17.63 -0.64 17.12
N THR A 298 -17.17 0.36 17.88
CA THR A 298 -15.83 0.38 18.54
C THR A 298 -15.69 -0.66 19.66
N PHE A 299 -16.81 -1.05 20.29
CA PHE A 299 -16.86 -2.15 21.26
C PHE A 299 -16.87 -3.54 20.61
N LEU A 300 -16.99 -3.63 19.28
CA LEU A 300 -17.34 -4.89 18.62
C LEU A 300 -16.13 -5.81 18.44
N LEU A 301 -14.99 -5.27 18.04
CA LEU A 301 -13.76 -6.02 17.79
C LEU A 301 -12.56 -5.06 17.76
N LYS A 302 -11.59 -5.24 18.66
CA LYS A 302 -10.28 -4.60 18.61
C LYS A 302 -9.24 -5.67 18.36
N LEU A 303 -8.35 -5.46 17.40
CA LEU A 303 -7.40 -6.45 16.94
C LEU A 303 -5.98 -6.09 17.35
N LYS A 304 -5.09 -7.07 17.49
CA LYS A 304 -3.63 -6.90 17.57
C LYS A 304 -3.04 -6.51 16.21
N GLY A 305 -3.82 -5.85 15.35
CA GLY A 305 -3.28 -5.03 14.27
C GLY A 305 -2.77 -3.73 14.90
N GLY A 306 -1.60 -3.25 14.49
CA GLY A 306 -1.06 -2.05 15.12
C GLY A 306 0.42 -1.79 14.87
N LEU A 307 0.84 -0.61 15.29
CA LEU A 307 2.23 -0.14 15.30
C LEU A 307 3.21 -1.16 15.91
N TYR A 308 2.86 -1.74 17.05
CA TYR A 308 3.71 -2.73 17.72
C TYR A 308 3.75 -4.08 17.01
N ALA A 309 2.64 -4.49 16.38
CA ALA A 309 2.66 -5.69 15.55
C ALA A 309 3.65 -5.54 14.40
N SER A 310 3.77 -4.33 13.85
CA SER A 310 4.74 -4.04 12.77
C SER A 310 6.19 -4.28 13.20
N LEU A 311 6.57 -3.88 14.43
CA LEU A 311 7.92 -4.16 14.95
C LEU A 311 8.09 -5.60 15.42
N TYR A 312 7.03 -6.21 15.96
CA TYR A 312 7.04 -7.60 16.38
C TYR A 312 7.21 -8.57 15.21
N LEU A 313 6.72 -8.19 14.02
CA LEU A 313 6.86 -8.95 12.77
C LEU A 313 8.23 -8.76 12.11
N ASP A 314 9.14 -7.97 12.67
CA ASP A 314 10.56 -8.04 12.28
C ASP A 314 11.11 -9.40 12.71
N ILE A 315 11.06 -10.36 11.80
CA ILE A 315 11.45 -11.76 12.02
C ILE A 315 12.95 -11.95 12.30
N ILE A 316 13.78 -10.91 12.08
CA ILE A 316 15.20 -10.93 12.43
C ILE A 316 15.37 -10.55 13.89
N LYS A 317 14.60 -9.57 14.37
CA LYS A 317 14.57 -9.18 15.79
C LYS A 317 13.80 -10.17 16.66
N ASN A 318 12.70 -10.71 16.14
CA ASN A 318 11.77 -11.59 16.84
C ASN A 318 11.55 -12.87 16.01
N PRO A 319 12.54 -13.79 15.96
CA PRO A 319 12.44 -15.00 15.15
C PRO A 319 11.21 -15.83 15.51
N THR A 320 10.49 -16.25 14.48
CA THR A 320 9.34 -17.14 14.56
C THR A 320 9.79 -18.59 14.56
N ASN A 321 8.89 -19.51 14.94
CA ASN A 321 9.21 -20.93 15.06
C ASN A 321 9.78 -21.54 13.77
N PHE A 322 9.38 -21.06 12.58
CA PHE A 322 9.94 -21.53 11.31
C PHE A 322 11.40 -21.10 11.04
N LEU A 323 11.97 -20.24 11.88
CA LEU A 323 13.38 -19.83 11.83
C LEU A 323 14.23 -20.44 12.96
N LEU A 324 13.59 -21.06 13.95
CA LEU A 324 14.25 -21.54 15.16
C LEU A 324 14.59 -23.02 15.05
N GLU A 325 15.86 -23.35 15.28
CA GLU A 325 16.41 -24.72 15.13
C GLU A 325 15.64 -25.76 15.96
N GLU A 326 15.20 -25.40 17.17
CA GLU A 326 14.44 -26.29 18.06
C GLU A 326 13.09 -26.74 17.47
N TYR A 327 12.53 -25.98 16.52
CA TYR A 327 11.27 -26.28 15.85
C TYR A 327 11.44 -26.91 14.47
N PHE A 328 12.65 -27.12 13.96
CA PHE A 328 12.86 -27.66 12.61
C PHE A 328 12.18 -29.02 12.40
N ASN A 329 12.18 -29.87 13.41
CA ASN A 329 11.49 -31.17 13.34
C ASN A 329 9.96 -31.04 13.23
N SER A 330 9.40 -29.93 13.72
CA SER A 330 7.96 -29.63 13.68
C SER A 330 7.49 -29.04 12.36
N TYR A 331 8.42 -28.64 11.48
CA TYR A 331 8.12 -28.03 10.18
C TYR A 331 8.58 -28.91 9.02
N SER A 332 7.89 -28.77 7.90
CA SER A 332 8.33 -29.23 6.59
C SER A 332 8.88 -28.04 5.83
N TYR A 333 10.07 -28.19 5.26
CA TYR A 333 10.70 -27.18 4.41
C TYR A 333 10.94 -27.74 3.02
N VAL A 334 10.64 -26.94 2.01
CA VAL A 334 10.84 -27.30 0.60
C VAL A 334 11.54 -26.13 -0.07
N LEU A 335 12.74 -26.38 -0.61
CA LEU A 335 13.36 -25.45 -1.53
C LEU A 335 12.58 -25.53 -2.86
N SER A 336 11.68 -24.58 -3.09
CA SER A 336 10.75 -24.63 -4.22
C SER A 336 11.26 -23.91 -5.46
N ASP A 337 12.13 -22.90 -5.29
CA ASP A 337 12.68 -22.12 -6.41
C ASP A 337 14.00 -21.44 -6.06
N ILE A 338 14.68 -20.91 -7.08
CA ILE A 338 15.73 -19.91 -6.97
C ILE A 338 15.34 -18.75 -7.88
N VAL A 339 15.09 -17.59 -7.29
CA VAL A 339 14.60 -16.42 -8.03
C VAL A 339 15.61 -15.29 -7.98
N LYS A 340 15.62 -14.43 -8.99
CA LYS A 340 16.33 -13.15 -8.89
C LYS A 340 15.54 -12.21 -7.99
N TYR A 341 16.20 -11.55 -7.05
CA TYR A 341 15.60 -10.53 -6.20
C TYR A 341 16.61 -9.45 -5.87
N ASP A 342 16.31 -8.21 -6.28
CA ASP A 342 17.28 -7.13 -6.39
C ASP A 342 18.49 -7.56 -7.27
N ASN A 343 19.71 -7.18 -6.89
CA ASN A 343 20.92 -7.43 -7.66
C ASN A 343 21.52 -8.83 -7.46
N SER A 344 20.85 -9.72 -6.73
CA SER A 344 21.33 -11.10 -6.49
C SER A 344 20.20 -12.12 -6.63
N THR A 345 20.53 -13.40 -6.45
CA THR A 345 19.53 -14.48 -6.44
C THR A 345 19.19 -14.88 -5.02
N ALA A 346 17.99 -15.40 -4.81
CA ALA A 346 17.50 -15.87 -3.53
C ALA A 346 16.89 -17.27 -3.67
N TYR A 347 17.24 -18.16 -2.75
CA TYR A 347 16.52 -19.40 -2.49
C TYR A 347 15.11 -19.08 -2.01
N VAL A 348 14.11 -19.75 -2.59
CA VAL A 348 12.72 -19.71 -2.12
C VAL A 348 12.44 -20.98 -1.33
N ILE A 349 12.29 -20.83 -0.02
CA ILE A 349 12.00 -21.94 0.89
C ILE A 349 10.56 -21.82 1.36
N GLU A 350 9.72 -22.75 0.91
CA GLU A 350 8.39 -22.95 1.43
C GLU A 350 8.46 -23.67 2.78
N PHE A 351 7.67 -23.20 3.75
CA PHE A 351 7.59 -23.82 5.06
C PHE A 351 6.14 -24.03 5.49
N LYS A 352 5.89 -25.15 6.17
CA LYS A 352 4.59 -25.49 6.73
C LYS A 352 4.74 -26.37 7.98
N PRO A 353 3.96 -26.14 9.06
CA PRO A 353 3.94 -27.02 10.21
C PRO A 353 3.47 -28.43 9.82
N LYS A 354 4.11 -29.47 10.35
CA LYS A 354 3.69 -30.87 10.16
C LYS A 354 2.43 -31.21 10.96
N TYR A 355 2.20 -30.49 12.04
CA TYR A 355 1.05 -30.59 12.94
C TYR A 355 0.77 -29.22 13.55
N PHE A 356 -0.41 -29.05 14.15
CA PHE A 356 -0.79 -27.82 14.83
C PHE A 356 0.14 -27.58 16.04
N LEU A 357 0.76 -26.40 16.09
CA LEU A 357 1.52 -25.89 17.24
C LEU A 357 0.69 -24.81 17.92
N GLU A 358 0.54 -24.91 19.24
CA GLU A 358 -0.27 -23.96 20.03
C GLU A 358 0.27 -22.53 19.97
N ASP A 359 1.54 -22.34 19.63
CA ASP A 359 2.21 -21.06 19.44
C ASP A 359 2.67 -20.87 17.98
N LYS A 360 2.02 -19.95 17.26
CA LYS A 360 2.53 -19.37 16.00
C LYS A 360 2.93 -20.37 14.90
N SER A 361 2.03 -21.30 14.58
CA SER A 361 2.05 -22.07 13.34
C SER A 361 1.83 -21.19 12.11
N PHE A 362 2.91 -20.73 11.49
CA PHE A 362 2.85 -20.03 10.21
C PHE A 362 3.18 -20.96 9.04
N CYS A 363 2.48 -20.80 7.95
CA CYS A 363 2.86 -21.33 6.65
C CYS A 363 3.37 -20.16 5.81
N GLY A 364 4.26 -20.40 4.84
CA GLY A 364 4.72 -19.30 4.00
C GLY A 364 5.95 -19.62 3.18
N ARG A 365 6.60 -18.54 2.73
CA ARG A 365 7.83 -18.57 1.96
C ARG A 365 8.86 -17.65 2.58
N LEU A 366 10.11 -18.10 2.53
CA LEU A 366 11.29 -17.37 2.96
C LEU A 366 12.23 -17.22 1.78
N TYR A 367 12.77 -16.02 1.59
CA TYR A 367 13.67 -15.69 0.51
C TYR A 367 15.05 -15.39 1.08
N ILE A 368 16.01 -16.29 0.84
CA ILE A 368 17.37 -16.23 1.39
C ILE A 368 18.35 -15.99 0.24
N ASP A 369 19.15 -14.92 0.30
CA ASP A 369 20.21 -14.63 -0.65
C ASP A 369 21.16 -15.82 -0.84
N THR A 370 21.47 -16.19 -2.09
CA THR A 370 22.26 -17.41 -2.36
C THR A 370 23.75 -17.26 -2.07
N GLU A 371 24.26 -16.04 -1.98
CA GLU A 371 25.69 -15.76 -1.79
C GLU A 371 26.00 -15.49 -0.31
N ASN A 372 25.29 -14.54 0.29
CA ASN A 372 25.55 -14.09 1.65
C ASN A 372 24.59 -14.69 2.69
N LEU A 373 23.51 -15.37 2.27
CA LEU A 373 22.47 -15.95 3.13
C LEU A 373 21.67 -14.93 3.95
N ALA A 374 21.59 -13.67 3.52
CA ALA A 374 20.68 -12.71 4.14
C ALA A 374 19.22 -13.07 3.83
N ILE A 375 18.34 -12.98 4.83
CA ILE A 375 16.89 -13.11 4.62
C ILE A 375 16.39 -11.78 4.03
N LYS A 376 15.98 -11.82 2.77
CA LYS A 376 15.55 -10.62 2.06
C LYS A 376 14.06 -10.33 2.22
N TYR A 377 13.26 -11.39 2.30
CA TYR A 377 11.81 -11.27 2.32
C TYR A 377 11.16 -12.52 2.92
N ALA A 378 9.99 -12.33 3.52
CA ALA A 378 9.10 -13.41 3.94
C ALA A 378 7.64 -13.01 3.74
N ASP A 379 6.85 -13.92 3.18
CA ASP A 379 5.39 -13.85 3.21
C ASP A 379 4.84 -15.07 3.92
N PHE A 380 4.00 -14.85 4.93
CA PHE A 380 3.53 -15.92 5.79
C PHE A 380 2.16 -15.66 6.39
N TYR A 381 1.43 -16.73 6.61
CA TYR A 381 0.03 -16.71 6.99
C TYR A 381 -0.28 -17.80 8.01
N ILE A 382 -1.40 -17.65 8.71
CA ILE A 382 -1.86 -18.68 9.65
C ILE A 382 -2.61 -19.76 8.87
N GLY A 383 -2.16 -21.02 9.01
CA GLY A 383 -2.80 -22.18 8.40
C GLY A 383 -4.26 -22.37 8.82
N SER A 384 -5.10 -22.95 7.96
CA SER A 384 -6.54 -23.12 8.20
C SER A 384 -6.87 -23.98 9.42
N ASP A 385 -6.00 -24.90 9.78
CA ASP A 385 -6.07 -25.74 10.97
C ASP A 385 -5.77 -24.97 12.26
N ALA A 386 -4.91 -23.95 12.16
CA ALA A 386 -4.48 -23.13 13.29
C ALA A 386 -5.30 -21.85 13.49
N ILE A 387 -5.99 -21.38 12.43
CA ILE A 387 -6.61 -20.06 12.41
C ILE A 387 -7.66 -19.85 13.48
N GLU A 388 -8.49 -20.85 13.78
CA GLU A 388 -9.53 -20.71 14.80
C GLU A 388 -8.95 -20.52 16.21
N LYS A 389 -7.78 -21.10 16.50
CA LYS A 389 -7.11 -21.00 17.81
C LYS A 389 -6.21 -19.77 17.89
N LEU A 390 -5.29 -19.60 16.93
CA LEU A 390 -4.26 -18.57 16.98
C LEU A 390 -4.79 -17.16 16.70
N ALA A 391 -5.71 -17.02 15.75
CA ALA A 391 -6.21 -15.67 15.41
C ALA A 391 -7.22 -15.14 16.44
N GLN A 392 -7.69 -15.95 17.40
CA GLN A 392 -8.38 -15.44 18.58
C GLN A 392 -7.46 -14.63 19.49
N GLU A 393 -6.18 -14.97 19.59
CA GLU A 393 -5.19 -14.19 20.36
C GLU A 393 -4.92 -12.81 19.74
N LEU A 394 -5.25 -12.65 18.46
CA LEU A 394 -5.21 -11.38 17.76
C LEU A 394 -6.42 -10.50 18.09
N VAL A 395 -7.37 -10.96 18.92
CA VAL A 395 -8.50 -10.15 19.39
C VAL A 395 -8.18 -9.54 20.76
N LEU A 396 -7.82 -8.26 20.79
CA LEU A 396 -7.54 -7.50 22.01
C LEU A 396 -8.80 -7.25 22.85
N LYS A 397 -9.93 -6.98 22.21
CA LYS A 397 -11.19 -6.70 22.91
C LYS A 397 -12.38 -7.08 22.04
N LYS A 398 -13.41 -7.66 22.65
CA LYS A 398 -14.71 -7.91 22.00
C LYS A 398 -15.85 -7.74 22.99
N SER A 399 -17.03 -7.39 22.50
CA SER A 399 -18.25 -7.40 23.32
C SER A 399 -18.62 -8.83 23.75
N MET A 400 -19.12 -8.98 24.98
CA MET A 400 -19.51 -10.28 25.57
C MET A 400 -20.51 -11.07 24.72
N LYS A 401 -21.36 -10.39 23.94
CA LYS A 401 -22.41 -11.00 23.10
C LYS A 401 -22.00 -11.16 21.63
N THR A 402 -20.70 -11.15 21.36
CA THR A 402 -20.14 -11.21 20.02
C THR A 402 -19.28 -12.45 19.84
N LYS A 403 -19.59 -13.21 18.78
CA LYS A 403 -18.72 -14.27 18.26
C LYS A 403 -17.87 -13.68 17.13
N VAL A 404 -16.56 -13.88 17.24
CA VAL A 404 -15.57 -13.46 16.24
C VAL A 404 -14.98 -14.74 15.68
N LYS A 405 -15.00 -14.90 14.37
CA LYS A 405 -14.39 -16.01 13.64
C LYS A 405 -13.33 -15.42 12.72
N PRO A 406 -12.04 -15.71 12.92
CA PRO A 406 -11.00 -15.33 11.97
C PRO A 406 -11.18 -16.09 10.64
N GLU A 407 -10.90 -15.43 9.53
CA GLU A 407 -11.00 -16.00 8.18
C GLU A 407 -9.63 -16.12 7.51
N SER A 408 -8.80 -15.09 7.61
CA SER A 408 -7.44 -15.10 7.07
C SER A 408 -6.53 -14.15 7.87
N VAL A 409 -5.25 -14.48 7.92
CA VAL A 409 -4.19 -13.64 8.50
C VAL A 409 -2.96 -13.83 7.63
N HIS A 410 -2.47 -12.76 7.00
CA HIS A 410 -1.31 -12.78 6.11
C HIS A 410 -0.39 -11.61 6.43
N TYR A 411 0.91 -11.87 6.48
CA TYR A 411 1.95 -10.89 6.72
C TYR A 411 2.99 -10.91 5.61
N TRP A 412 3.53 -9.73 5.30
CA TRP A 412 4.65 -9.53 4.39
C TRP A 412 5.73 -8.72 5.10
N VAL A 413 6.96 -9.20 5.03
CA VAL A 413 8.13 -8.56 5.65
C VAL A 413 9.25 -8.50 4.64
N SER A 414 9.78 -7.31 4.36
CA SER A 414 10.92 -7.13 3.46
C SER A 414 12.07 -6.40 4.15
N PHE A 415 13.27 -6.69 3.68
CA PHE A 415 14.52 -6.05 4.10
C PHE A 415 15.20 -5.44 2.89
N ARG A 416 15.84 -4.30 3.09
CA ARG A 416 16.65 -3.63 2.05
C ARG A 416 18.09 -3.50 2.50
N GLN A 417 19.03 -3.61 1.55
CA GLN A 417 20.45 -3.46 1.83
C GLN A 417 20.89 -2.01 1.63
N ILE A 418 21.60 -1.45 2.62
CA ILE A 418 22.19 -0.10 2.58
C ILE A 418 23.64 -0.22 3.04
N LYS A 419 24.59 0.19 2.20
CA LYS A 419 26.03 0.15 2.49
C LYS A 419 26.51 -1.21 3.04
N GLY A 420 26.01 -2.31 2.46
CA GLY A 420 26.36 -3.68 2.84
C GLY A 420 25.47 -4.31 3.92
N ASN A 421 24.80 -3.52 4.75
CA ASN A 421 23.95 -4.03 5.84
C ASN A 421 22.47 -4.05 5.46
N HIS A 422 21.74 -5.07 5.90
CA HIS A 422 20.30 -5.17 5.74
C HIS A 422 19.56 -4.48 6.88
N PHE A 423 18.46 -3.82 6.51
CA PHE A 423 17.55 -3.12 7.41
C PHE A 423 16.10 -3.49 7.08
N LEU A 424 15.22 -3.48 8.09
CA LEU A 424 13.78 -3.61 7.89
C LEU A 424 13.30 -2.53 6.90
N ASN A 425 12.49 -2.93 5.92
CA ASN A 425 12.03 -2.03 4.87
C ASN A 425 10.50 -1.87 4.89
N LEU A 426 9.76 -2.98 4.87
CA LEU A 426 8.30 -2.99 4.85
C LEU A 426 7.78 -4.09 5.77
N VAL A 427 6.74 -3.77 6.52
CA VAL A 427 5.88 -4.75 7.18
C VAL A 427 4.43 -4.44 6.81
N ARG A 428 3.73 -5.42 6.27
CA ARG A 428 2.30 -5.34 5.99
C ARG A 428 1.59 -6.52 6.63
N GLY A 429 0.40 -6.27 7.17
CA GLY A 429 -0.47 -7.32 7.67
C GLY A 429 -1.91 -7.12 7.22
N GLU A 430 -2.54 -8.21 6.80
CA GLU A 430 -3.94 -8.29 6.46
C GLU A 430 -4.63 -9.33 7.33
N LEU A 431 -5.64 -8.90 8.07
CA LEU A 431 -6.39 -9.76 8.96
C LEU A 431 -7.88 -9.64 8.64
N GLU A 432 -8.53 -10.77 8.36
CA GLU A 432 -9.95 -10.84 8.02
C GLU A 432 -10.73 -11.64 9.06
N PHE A 433 -11.89 -11.14 9.46
CA PHE A 433 -12.75 -11.73 10.48
C PHE A 433 -14.22 -11.64 10.09
N LYS A 434 -14.99 -12.69 10.43
CA LYS A 434 -16.44 -12.66 10.52
C LYS A 434 -16.90 -12.43 11.94
N VAL A 435 -17.75 -11.43 12.12
CA VAL A 435 -18.28 -11.03 13.40
C VAL A 435 -19.80 -11.22 13.43
N LYS A 436 -20.29 -11.99 14.40
CA LYS A 436 -21.73 -12.25 14.58
C LYS A 436 -22.17 -11.83 15.98
N LYS A 437 -23.09 -10.86 16.05
CA LYS A 437 -23.79 -10.49 17.30
C LYS A 437 -24.88 -11.52 17.60
N ARG A 438 -25.16 -11.77 18.89
CA ARG A 438 -26.19 -12.73 19.35
C ARG A 438 -27.57 -12.54 18.69
N ASN A 439 -27.95 -11.30 18.38
CA ASN A 439 -29.27 -10.97 17.81
C ASN A 439 -29.21 -10.68 16.30
N GLN A 440 -28.09 -10.96 15.62
CA GLN A 440 -27.95 -10.79 14.18
C GLN A 440 -27.93 -12.15 13.47
N ILE A 441 -28.70 -12.26 12.39
CA ILE A 441 -28.83 -13.48 11.59
C ILE A 441 -27.56 -13.69 10.75
N PHE A 442 -27.04 -12.61 10.16
CA PHE A 442 -25.85 -12.61 9.30
C PHE A 442 -24.60 -12.13 10.04
N SER A 443 -23.46 -12.72 9.71
CA SER A 443 -22.15 -12.22 10.12
C SER A 443 -21.77 -10.99 9.30
N THR A 444 -21.09 -10.05 9.93
CA THR A 444 -20.44 -8.91 9.29
C THR A 444 -18.98 -9.27 9.00
N SER A 445 -18.48 -8.97 7.80
CA SER A 445 -17.07 -9.14 7.47
C SER A 445 -16.29 -7.89 7.85
N PHE A 446 -15.15 -8.09 8.52
CA PHE A 446 -14.18 -7.08 8.90
C PHE A 446 -12.84 -7.45 8.30
N LYS A 447 -12.17 -6.48 7.66
CA LYS A 447 -10.77 -6.58 7.24
C LYS A 447 -10.00 -5.46 7.92
N THR A 448 -8.85 -5.78 8.50
CA THR A 448 -7.89 -4.80 9.00
C THR A 448 -6.61 -4.97 8.23
N THR A 449 -6.13 -3.89 7.64
CA THR A 449 -4.83 -3.84 7.00
C THR A 449 -3.99 -2.81 7.70
N PHE A 450 -2.75 -3.16 8.01
CA PHE A 450 -1.75 -2.21 8.47
C PHE A 450 -0.49 -2.31 7.62
N GLU A 451 0.18 -1.18 7.46
CA GLU A 451 1.36 -1.00 6.64
C GLU A 451 2.35 -0.14 7.40
N PHE A 452 3.59 -0.60 7.45
CA PHE A 452 4.72 0.08 8.06
C PHE A 452 5.85 0.11 7.06
N ALA A 453 6.17 1.29 6.54
CA ALA A 453 7.21 1.47 5.54
C ALA A 453 8.32 2.37 6.10
N VAL A 454 9.57 1.95 5.89
CA VAL A 454 10.75 2.70 6.33
C VAL A 454 11.19 3.64 5.22
N ASN A 455 11.11 4.94 5.47
CA ASN A 455 11.52 5.96 4.52
C ASN A 455 13.03 6.17 4.60
N ASP A 456 13.52 6.45 5.81
CA ASP A 456 14.93 6.80 6.03
C ASP A 456 15.49 6.14 7.29
N ILE A 457 16.82 6.01 7.32
CA ILE A 457 17.58 5.35 8.38
C ILE A 457 18.75 6.23 8.79
N ASP A 458 18.78 6.57 10.07
CA ASP A 458 19.88 7.29 10.70
C ASP A 458 20.64 6.38 11.67
N THR A 459 21.96 6.36 11.50
CA THR A 459 22.89 5.53 12.27
C THR A 459 23.86 6.37 13.11
N VAL A 460 23.74 7.70 13.06
CA VAL A 460 24.66 8.64 13.71
C VAL A 460 24.02 9.15 15.00
N ASN A 461 24.77 9.12 16.11
CA ASN A 461 24.34 9.65 17.42
C ASN A 461 22.93 9.18 17.86
N VAL A 462 22.74 7.86 17.88
CA VAL A 462 21.44 7.25 18.13
C VAL A 462 21.19 7.11 19.63
N ASP A 463 20.29 7.95 20.15
CA ASP A 463 19.84 7.89 21.54
C ASP A 463 18.44 7.30 21.68
N ARG A 464 18.20 6.68 22.84
CA ARG A 464 16.86 6.20 23.22
C ARG A 464 15.93 7.36 23.54
N PHE A 465 14.67 7.21 23.17
CA PHE A 465 13.64 8.19 23.52
C PHE A 465 13.35 8.16 25.02
N LYS A 466 13.00 9.33 25.58
CA LYS A 466 12.51 9.42 26.95
C LYS A 466 11.16 8.73 27.07
N ARG A 467 10.85 8.19 28.25
CA ARG A 467 9.62 7.41 28.48
C ARG A 467 8.33 8.19 28.14
N ASN A 468 8.32 9.50 28.32
CA ASN A 468 7.18 10.35 28.00
C ASN A 468 7.03 10.65 26.49
N GLU A 469 8.05 10.35 25.68
CA GLU A 469 8.00 10.49 24.21
C GLU A 469 7.54 9.20 23.52
N THR A 470 7.56 8.07 24.24
CA THR A 470 7.25 6.76 23.68
C THR A 470 5.78 6.38 23.83
N ILE A 471 5.26 5.64 22.84
CA ILE A 471 3.99 4.93 22.97
C ILE A 471 4.17 3.74 23.94
N GLU A 472 3.11 3.30 24.62
CA GLU A 472 3.14 2.05 25.40
C GLU A 472 2.75 0.85 24.52
N THR A 473 3.40 -0.29 24.72
CA THR A 473 3.27 -1.54 23.94
C THR A 473 1.86 -2.11 23.87
N ASN A 474 1.04 -1.83 24.88
CA ASN A 474 -0.34 -2.35 24.98
C ASN A 474 -1.38 -1.33 24.54
N THR A 475 -0.98 -0.18 24.00
CA THR A 475 -1.95 0.83 23.57
C THR A 475 -2.55 0.46 22.23
N ILE A 476 -3.87 0.49 22.18
CA ILE A 476 -4.62 0.36 20.94
C ILE A 476 -4.50 1.69 20.21
N PHE A 477 -3.85 1.69 19.05
CA PHE A 477 -3.46 2.94 18.38
C PHE A 477 -4.68 3.82 18.04
N ILE A 478 -5.82 3.22 17.65
CA ILE A 478 -7.07 3.94 17.39
C ILE A 478 -7.64 4.71 18.62
N ASP A 479 -7.34 4.24 19.84
CA ASP A 479 -7.86 4.81 21.09
C ASP A 479 -7.04 6.02 21.57
N LYS A 480 -5.87 6.29 20.97
CA LYS A 480 -5.10 7.49 21.33
C LYS A 480 -5.78 8.75 20.80
N ASN A 481 -5.84 9.76 21.66
CA ASN A 481 -6.22 11.12 21.25
C ASN A 481 -5.01 11.76 20.58
N PHE A 482 -5.26 12.35 19.41
CA PHE A 482 -4.25 13.06 18.64
C PHE A 482 -4.73 14.48 18.45
N GLU A 483 -3.89 15.46 18.75
CA GLU A 483 -4.13 16.82 18.30
C GLU A 483 -3.85 16.88 16.80
N TYR A 484 -4.87 17.27 16.02
CA TYR A 484 -4.71 17.42 14.59
C TYR A 484 -3.83 18.64 14.32
N ASP A 485 -2.63 18.38 13.81
CA ASP A 485 -1.72 19.44 13.42
C ASP A 485 -2.12 19.98 12.05
N TYR A 486 -2.84 21.09 12.02
CA TYR A 486 -3.25 21.77 10.78
C TYR A 486 -2.06 22.28 9.95
N SER A 487 -0.93 22.64 10.58
CA SER A 487 0.26 23.10 9.86
C SER A 487 0.94 21.97 9.11
N PHE A 488 1.01 20.79 9.73
CA PHE A 488 1.57 19.60 9.11
C PHE A 488 0.57 18.95 8.16
N TRP A 489 -0.69 18.79 8.53
CA TRP A 489 -1.69 18.07 7.75
C TRP A 489 -2.36 18.94 6.67
N GLY A 490 -2.35 20.27 6.81
CA GLY A 490 -3.00 21.22 5.90
C GLY A 490 -4.54 21.08 5.90
N ASP A 491 -5.20 21.64 4.88
CA ASP A 491 -6.65 21.46 4.64
C ASP A 491 -7.00 20.06 4.07
N TYR A 492 -6.05 19.11 4.09
CA TYR A 492 -6.28 17.70 3.72
C TYR A 492 -7.08 17.00 4.83
N ASN A 493 -8.36 17.35 4.91
CA ASN A 493 -9.33 16.78 5.84
C ASN A 493 -9.82 15.39 5.40
N TYR A 494 -9.38 14.92 4.23
CA TYR A 494 -9.71 13.61 3.68
C TYR A 494 -8.47 12.69 3.72
N ILE A 495 -8.64 11.54 4.37
CA ILE A 495 -7.71 10.41 4.24
C ILE A 495 -8.35 9.50 3.21
N SER A 496 -7.81 9.47 1.99
CA SER A 496 -8.36 8.62 0.93
C SER A 496 -7.95 7.18 1.22
N PRO A 497 -8.88 6.29 1.54
CA PRO A 497 -8.52 4.90 1.83
C PRO A 497 -8.05 4.15 0.57
N ASP A 498 -8.42 4.66 -0.60
CA ASP A 498 -8.00 4.19 -1.91
C ASP A 498 -6.70 4.89 -2.37
N GLU A 499 -6.17 5.86 -1.60
CA GLU A 499 -4.78 6.32 -1.75
C GLU A 499 -3.89 5.12 -1.53
N THR A 500 -2.91 4.94 -2.40
CA THR A 500 -1.98 3.83 -2.24
C THR A 500 -0.93 4.13 -1.19
N LEU A 501 -0.26 3.10 -0.65
CA LEU A 501 0.77 3.29 0.39
C LEU A 501 1.84 4.26 -0.07
N GLU A 502 2.19 4.16 -1.33
CA GLU A 502 3.13 5.06 -1.95
C GLU A 502 2.62 6.50 -2.04
N GLU A 503 1.40 6.72 -2.52
CA GLU A 503 0.84 8.07 -2.62
C GLU A 503 0.88 8.79 -1.25
N ALA A 504 0.56 8.04 -0.20
CA ALA A 504 0.67 8.51 1.16
C ALA A 504 2.13 8.80 1.56
N LEU A 505 3.08 7.90 1.23
CA LEU A 505 4.51 8.11 1.45
C LEU A 505 5.06 9.38 0.78
N ILE A 506 4.65 9.67 -0.46
CA ILE A 506 5.03 10.88 -1.20
C ILE A 506 4.55 12.13 -0.46
N ARG A 507 3.27 12.11 -0.06
CA ARG A 507 2.60 13.23 0.58
C ARG A 507 3.25 13.54 1.92
N ILE A 508 3.56 12.51 2.70
CA ILE A 508 4.23 12.62 3.99
C ILE A 508 5.66 13.10 3.85
N SER A 509 6.42 12.54 2.92
CA SER A 509 7.83 12.94 2.71
C SER A 509 7.94 14.43 2.34
N LYS A 510 6.97 14.98 1.58
CA LYS A 510 6.89 16.44 1.30
C LYS A 510 6.88 17.28 2.57
N LYS A 511 6.09 16.83 3.55
CA LYS A 511 5.78 17.59 4.77
C LYS A 511 6.89 17.49 5.80
N LEU A 512 7.55 16.34 5.88
CA LEU A 512 8.72 16.16 6.73
C LEU A 512 9.86 17.10 6.32
N GLN A 513 10.12 17.25 5.02
CA GLN A 513 11.16 18.16 4.53
C GLN A 513 10.83 19.64 4.77
N GLN A 514 9.55 20.02 4.71
CA GLN A 514 9.12 21.38 5.05
C GLN A 514 9.42 21.69 6.53
N LEU A 515 9.17 20.74 7.43
CA LEU A 515 9.49 20.87 8.85
C LEU A 515 10.99 20.96 9.13
N GLU A 516 11.83 20.29 8.34
CA GLU A 516 13.30 20.32 8.52
C GLU A 516 13.93 21.63 7.98
N SER A 517 13.19 22.37 7.15
CA SER A 517 13.63 23.66 6.59
C SER A 517 13.18 24.89 7.39
N GLU A 518 12.32 24.70 8.39
CA GLU A 518 11.83 25.70 9.34
C GLU A 518 12.59 25.61 10.66
#